data_AF-A0A485CWB6-F1
#
_entry.id   AF-A0A485CWB6-F1
#
_cell.length_a   1.000
_cell.length_b   1.000
_cell.length_c   1.000
_cell.angle_alpha   90.00
_cell.angle_beta   90.00
_cell.angle_gamma   90.00
#
_symmetry.space_group_name_H-M   'P 1'
#
loop_
_entity.id
_entity.type
_entity.pdbx_description
1 polymer ?
#
loop_
_entity_poly.entity_id
_entity_poly.type
_entity_poly.pdbx_seq_one_letter_code
_entity_poly.pdbx_strand_id
1 'polypeptide(L)' 'MRKKEGMELTQGPVTGELPPALLPIEEHGMKLLVDIQGGHKTGYYLDQRDSRLATRRYVANKRVLNCFSYTGGLPFPR' A
#
# COMPACT_ATOMS: atom_id res chain seq x y z
N MET A 1 13.00 -5.49 14.67
CA MET A 1 14.29 -6.12 14.28
C MET A 1 15.49 -5.28 14.72
N ARG A 2 15.57 -3.96 14.52
CA ARG A 2 16.74 -3.14 14.95
C ARG A 2 17.08 -3.16 16.45
N LYS A 3 16.08 -3.17 17.34
CA LYS A 3 16.29 -3.32 18.79
C LYS A 3 16.94 -4.65 19.19
N LYS A 4 16.73 -5.73 18.42
CA LYS A 4 17.37 -7.03 18.69
C LYS A 4 18.83 -7.05 18.23
N GLU A 5 19.22 -6.10 17.39
CA GLU A 5 20.57 -5.95 16.85
C GLU A 5 21.34 -4.80 17.51
N GLY A 6 20.80 -4.20 18.59
CA GLY A 6 21.45 -3.11 19.32
C GLY A 6 21.53 -1.78 18.55
N MET A 7 20.75 -1.60 17.48
CA MET A 7 20.80 -0.40 16.64
C MET A 7 19.63 0.54 16.93
N GLU A 8 19.92 1.84 16.91
CA GLU A 8 18.92 2.91 16.95
C GLU A 8 18.00 2.86 15.73
N LEU A 9 16.75 3.30 15.92
CA LEU A 9 15.79 3.47 14.83
C LEU A 9 16.13 4.74 14.05
N THR A 10 16.26 4.66 12.73
CA THR A 10 16.37 5.83 11.85
C THR A 10 15.44 5.68 10.65
N GLN A 11 14.83 6.80 10.25
CA GLN A 11 13.98 6.96 9.08
C GLN A 11 14.21 8.36 8.49
N GLY A 12 14.19 8.48 7.18
CA GLY A 12 14.40 9.75 6.48
C GLY A 12 14.83 9.55 5.02
N PRO A 13 14.90 10.63 4.24
CA PRO A 13 15.40 10.59 2.87
C PRO A 13 16.88 10.22 2.88
N VAL A 14 17.27 9.26 2.03
CA VAL A 14 18.68 8.90 1.83
C VAL A 14 19.29 9.78 0.72
N THR A 15 18.49 10.15 -0.28
CA THR A 15 18.87 11.01 -1.39
C THR A 15 17.61 11.62 -2.03
N GLY A 16 17.77 12.76 -2.70
CA GLY A 16 16.67 13.47 -3.36
C GLY A 16 15.71 14.18 -2.41
N GLU A 17 14.54 14.53 -2.94
CA GLU A 17 13.50 15.22 -2.18
C GLU A 17 12.59 14.25 -1.43
N LEU A 18 12.01 14.72 -0.33
CA LEU A 18 11.05 13.94 0.43
C LEU A 18 9.78 13.74 -0.42
N PRO A 19 9.30 12.50 -0.59
CA PRO A 19 8.10 12.23 -1.39
C PRO A 19 6.87 12.92 -0.76
N PRO A 20 5.85 13.26 -1.55
CA PRO A 20 4.62 13.86 -1.03
C PRO A 20 3.93 12.93 -0.02
N ALA A 21 3.07 13.51 0.84
CA ALA A 21 2.35 12.76 1.87
C ALA A 21 1.48 11.62 1.31
N LEU A 22 0.96 11.78 0.08
CA LEU A 22 0.27 10.72 -0.66
C LEU A 22 0.84 10.67 -2.08
N LEU A 23 1.51 9.57 -2.40
CA LEU A 23 2.02 9.28 -3.74
C LEU A 23 1.00 8.43 -4.50
N PRO A 24 0.47 8.90 -5.65
CA PRO A 24 -0.34 8.06 -6.51
C PRO A 24 0.52 7.00 -7.22
N ILE A 25 0.10 5.75 -7.14
CA ILE A 25 0.67 4.63 -7.90
C ILE A 25 -0.41 3.97 -8.75
N GLU A 26 0.00 3.27 -9.80
CA GLU A 26 -0.90 2.46 -10.63
C GLU A 26 -0.56 0.97 -10.52
N GLU A 27 -1.59 0.15 -10.32
CA GLU A 27 -1.49 -1.31 -10.25
C GLU A 27 -2.62 -1.96 -11.07
N HIS A 28 -2.28 -2.55 -12.22
CA HIS A 28 -3.24 -3.23 -13.10
C HIS A 28 -4.45 -2.34 -13.46
N GLY A 29 -4.23 -1.04 -13.73
CA GLY A 29 -5.28 -0.06 -14.00
C GLY A 29 -6.03 0.49 -12.78
N MET A 30 -5.64 0.10 -11.55
CA MET A 30 -6.13 0.75 -10.32
C MET A 30 -5.17 1.85 -9.89
N LYS A 31 -5.72 3.04 -9.60
CA LYS A 31 -4.98 4.12 -8.94
C LYS A 31 -5.10 3.96 -7.43
N LEU A 32 -3.97 4.04 -6.74
CA LEU A 32 -3.85 3.84 -5.29
C LEU A 32 -3.01 4.98 -4.70
N LEU A 33 -3.30 5.38 -3.46
CA LEU A 33 -2.54 6.41 -2.77
C LEU A 33 -1.67 5.76 -1.68
N VAL A 34 -0.38 6.09 -1.69
CA VAL A 34 0.64 5.51 -0.81
C VAL A 34 1.25 6.60 0.06
N ASP A 35 1.26 6.40 1.36
CA ASP A 35 1.96 7.28 2.30
C ASP A 35 3.34 6.70 2.61
N ILE A 36 4.39 7.21 1.96
CA ILE A 36 5.76 6.73 2.13
C ILE A 36 6.36 7.19 3.47
N GLN A 37 5.88 8.31 4.01
CA GLN A 37 6.48 8.93 5.20
C GLN A 37 5.92 8.31 6.49
N GLY A 38 4.60 8.17 6.58
CA GLY A 38 3.89 7.70 7.78
C GLY A 38 3.20 6.35 7.60
N GLY A 39 3.16 5.79 6.39
CA GLY A 39 2.45 4.55 6.14
C GLY A 39 3.15 3.32 6.71
N HIS A 40 2.36 2.28 6.98
CA HIS A 40 2.85 1.01 7.49
C HIS A 40 3.86 0.38 6.52
N LYS A 41 4.91 -0.23 7.08
CA LYS A 41 6.04 -0.87 6.34
C LYS A 41 6.85 0.15 5.54
N THR A 42 6.61 0.26 4.24
CA THR A 42 7.25 1.23 3.30
C THR A 42 6.18 2.14 2.65
N GLY A 43 5.01 2.22 3.27
CA GLY A 43 3.85 2.97 2.80
C GLY A 43 2.77 2.17 2.10
N TYR A 44 3.05 0.94 1.66
CA TYR A 44 2.08 0.09 0.96
C TYR A 44 2.45 -1.41 1.01
N TYR A 45 1.44 -2.27 0.90
CA TYR A 45 1.60 -3.72 0.82
C TYR A 45 1.69 -4.19 -0.64
N LEU A 46 2.89 -4.10 -1.20
CA LEU A 46 3.19 -4.57 -2.57
C LEU A 46 3.08 -6.09 -2.72
N ASP A 47 3.34 -6.84 -1.65
CA ASP A 47 3.19 -8.31 -1.58
C ASP A 47 1.74 -8.77 -1.83
N GLN A 48 0.74 -7.91 -1.62
CA GLN A 48 -0.68 -8.23 -1.83
C GLN A 48 -1.20 -7.89 -3.25
N ARG A 49 -0.31 -7.50 -4.18
CA ARG A 49 -0.66 -7.13 -5.56
C ARG A 49 -1.45 -8.22 -6.29
N ASP A 50 -0.95 -9.45 -6.26
CA ASP A 50 -1.58 -10.56 -7.00
C ASP A 50 -2.89 -11.00 -6.33
N SER A 51 -2.96 -10.95 -5.00
CA SER A 51 -4.20 -11.19 -4.24
C SER A 51 -5.29 -10.19 -4.63
N ARG A 52 -4.95 -8.91 -4.77
CA ARG A 52 -5.89 -7.86 -5.23
C ARG A 52 -6.34 -8.10 -6.68
N LEU A 53 -5.42 -8.49 -7.57
CA LEU A 53 -5.76 -8.82 -8.95
C LEU A 53 -6.68 -10.04 -9.03
N ALA A 54 -6.38 -11.11 -8.30
CA ALA A 54 -7.19 -12.33 -8.27
C ALA A 54 -8.60 -12.06 -7.74
N THR A 55 -8.74 -11.18 -6.74
CA THR A 55 -10.05 -10.80 -6.17
C THR A 55 -11.00 -10.27 -7.25
N ARG A 56 -10.49 -9.58 -8.29
CA ARG A 56 -11.32 -9.08 -9.40
C ARG A 56 -12.12 -10.16 -10.11
N ARG A 57 -11.62 -11.39 -10.18
CA ARG A 57 -12.30 -12.51 -10.84
C ARG A 57 -13.53 -12.99 -10.06
N TYR A 58 -13.59 -12.76 -8.75
CA TYR A 58 -14.58 -13.38 -7.88
C TYR A 58 -15.74 -12.46 -7.48
N VAL A 59 -15.59 -11.16 -7.66
CA VAL A 59 -16.44 -10.15 -6.99
C VAL A 59 -17.22 -9.24 -7.93
N ALA A 60 -17.16 -9.47 -9.23
CA ALA A 60 -17.97 -8.74 -10.22
C ALA A 60 -19.47 -8.81 -9.83
N ASN A 61 -20.11 -7.64 -9.74
CA ASN A 61 -21.52 -7.46 -9.34
C ASN A 61 -21.89 -8.04 -7.96
N LYS A 62 -20.92 -8.17 -7.05
CA LYS A 62 -21.17 -8.62 -5.67
C LYS A 62 -20.87 -7.52 -4.66
N ARG A 63 -21.56 -7.60 -3.52
CA ARG A 63 -21.22 -6.81 -2.33
C ARG A 63 -20.08 -7.50 -1.58
N VAL A 64 -18.97 -6.81 -1.38
CA VAL A 64 -17.77 -7.34 -0.71
C VAL A 64 -17.49 -6.54 0.55
N LEU A 65 -17.13 -7.24 1.63
CA LEU A 65 -16.61 -6.64 2.85
C LEU A 65 -15.09 -6.84 2.91
N ASN A 66 -14.33 -5.76 3.02
CA ASN A 66 -12.90 -5.80 3.29
C ASN A 66 -12.66 -5.32 4.73
N CYS A 67 -12.40 -6.26 5.63
CA CYS A 67 -12.30 -5.99 7.07
C CYS A 67 -11.02 -5.25 7.49
N PHE A 68 -9.97 -5.24 6.64
CA PHE A 68 -8.65 -4.68 6.97
C PHE A 68 -8.09 -3.89 5.77
N SER A 69 -8.85 -2.89 5.32
CA SER A 69 -8.65 -2.21 4.03
C SER A 69 -7.43 -1.28 3.95
N TYR A 70 -6.81 -0.91 5.07
CA TYR A 70 -5.67 0.01 5.16
C TYR A 70 -5.85 1.25 4.25
N THR A 71 -4.84 1.70 3.50
CA THR A 71 -4.90 2.86 2.58
C THR A 71 -5.73 2.62 1.30
N GLY A 72 -6.50 1.54 1.26
CA GLY A 72 -7.44 1.28 0.19
C GLY A 72 -6.85 0.41 -0.91
N GLY A 73 -7.59 -0.65 -1.24
CA GLY A 73 -7.22 -1.57 -2.31
C GLY A 73 -8.36 -2.47 -2.76
N LEU A 74 -9.60 -1.98 -2.73
CA LEU A 74 -10.66 -2.50 -3.63
C LEU A 74 -11.37 -1.36 -4.37
N PRO A 75 -10.67 -0.45 -5.06
CA PRO A 75 -11.33 0.43 -6.01
C PRO A 75 -11.66 -0.43 -7.24
N PHE A 76 -12.85 -1.03 -7.25
CA PHE A 76 -13.39 -1.55 -8.50
C PHE A 76 -13.76 -0.37 -9.39
N PRO A 77 -13.27 -0.29 -10.64
CA PRO A 77 -13.94 0.54 -11.61
C PRO A 77 -15.39 0.06 -11.68
N ARG A 78 -16.34 0.99 -11.52
CA ARG A 78 -17.70 0.78 -12.01
C ARG A 78 -17.65 0.61 -13.53
#